data_AF-A0A357VEZ0-F1
#
_entry.id   AF-A0A357VEZ0-F1
#
_cell.length_a   1.000
_cell.length_b   1.000
_cell.length_c   1.000
_cell.angle_alpha   90.00
_cell.angle_beta   90.00
_cell.angle_gamma   90.00
#
_symmetry.space_group_name_H-M   'P 1'
#
loop_
_entity.id
_entity.type
_entity.pdbx_description
1 polymer ?
#
loop_
_entity_poly.entity_id
_entity_poly.type
_entity_poly.pdbx_seq_one_letter_code
_entity_poly.pdbx_strand_id
1 'polypeptide(L)'
;MERPGLQAALAAAKSAAFFIAYDPDRLSRKLAHQLLLVETIEKAGCRLEFVTMEWQATAEGRLFYSLRGSIAEYEKEKFKLRSQFGRLAKAKRGYLPFDPRTYGYRYCEGKYEIDESKAAVYRRMVDMALSGKSCSEIAAVFNAEGIPGPKGDRWYRQTVRRILKNPAYKGTLYVHMYDTEGHKAIRQRGGSASPRIRPQEDWVAVSVPPLISLEEWELLQQAIIARRRGNQGGKTYYYPLSGLVYCGLSGGSMCGSYGKGGREMSSDTTSVPGPGCRWRPKGASRCSVPATGTARTGSKKRYGRR
;
A
#
# COMPACT_ATOMS: atom_id res chain seq x y z
N MET A 1 -0.52 -26.10 -5.08
CA MET A 1 0.59 -25.78 -4.14
C MET A 1 1.88 -26.01 -4.91
N GLU A 2 2.54 -24.98 -5.43
CA GLU A 2 3.74 -25.12 -6.27
C GLU A 2 4.98 -25.36 -5.39
N ARG A 3 5.21 -26.62 -5.02
CA ARG A 3 6.42 -27.05 -4.30
C ARG A 3 7.00 -28.25 -5.04
N PRO A 4 7.87 -28.04 -6.05
CA PRO A 4 8.33 -29.12 -6.93
C PRO A 4 9.04 -30.24 -6.15
N GLY A 5 9.86 -29.91 -5.14
CA GLY A 5 10.51 -30.92 -4.29
C GLY A 5 9.55 -31.77 -3.46
N LEU A 6 8.45 -31.18 -2.95
CA LEU A 6 7.43 -31.93 -2.22
C LEU A 6 6.61 -32.83 -3.16
N GLN A 7 6.29 -32.34 -4.35
CA GLN A 7 5.57 -33.13 -5.36
C GLN A 7 6.41 -34.30 -5.85
N ALA A 8 7.71 -34.11 -6.09
CA ALA A 8 8.64 -35.19 -6.43
C ALA A 8 8.73 -36.23 -5.31
N ALA A 9 8.83 -35.79 -4.05
CA ALA A 9 8.84 -36.70 -2.90
C ALA A 9 7.54 -37.49 -2.77
N LEU A 10 6.38 -36.86 -2.96
CA LEU A 10 5.07 -37.55 -2.95
C LEU A 10 4.91 -38.53 -4.11
N ALA A 11 5.48 -38.22 -5.28
CA ALA A 11 5.49 -39.16 -6.40
C ALA A 11 6.37 -40.39 -6.10
N ALA A 12 7.56 -40.18 -5.52
CA ALA A 12 8.46 -41.24 -5.09
C ALA A 12 7.89 -42.08 -3.93
N ALA A 13 7.04 -41.49 -3.08
CA ALA A 13 6.39 -42.17 -1.96
C ALA A 13 5.53 -43.36 -2.40
N LYS A 14 5.02 -43.39 -3.63
CA LYS A 14 4.24 -44.51 -4.18
C LYS A 14 5.04 -45.81 -4.32
N SER A 15 6.37 -45.72 -4.32
CA SER A 15 7.30 -46.83 -4.51
C SER A 15 8.27 -46.98 -3.35
N ALA A 16 8.13 -46.18 -2.28
CA ALA A 16 9.03 -46.16 -1.14
C ALA A 16 8.34 -46.74 0.09
N ALA A 17 9.12 -47.40 0.95
CA ALA A 17 8.61 -47.93 2.22
C ALA A 17 8.47 -46.84 3.30
N PHE A 18 9.34 -45.83 3.27
CA PHE A 18 9.42 -44.77 4.28
C PHE A 18 9.43 -43.37 3.66
N PHE A 19 8.71 -42.46 4.29
CA PHE A 19 8.73 -41.03 4.01
C PHE A 19 9.23 -40.32 5.26
N ILE A 20 10.44 -39.80 5.21
CA ILE A 20 11.08 -39.16 6.37
C ILE A 20 11.02 -37.64 6.20
N ALA A 21 10.47 -36.95 7.19
CA ALA A 21 10.53 -35.50 7.27
C ALA A 21 11.18 -35.07 8.58
N TYR A 22 11.99 -34.01 8.57
CA TYR A 22 12.61 -33.54 9.81
C TYR A 22 11.55 -33.15 10.86
N ASP A 23 10.54 -32.40 10.43
CA ASP A 23 9.47 -31.88 11.30
C ASP A 23 8.16 -31.71 10.52
N PRO A 24 6.98 -31.85 11.14
CA PRO A 24 5.67 -31.60 10.52
C PRO A 24 5.55 -30.30 9.73
N ASP A 25 6.17 -29.22 10.20
CA ASP A 25 6.13 -27.91 9.54
C ASP A 25 6.85 -27.89 8.17
N ARG A 26 7.67 -28.91 7.88
CA ARG A 26 8.33 -29.07 6.58
C ARG A 26 7.37 -29.54 5.50
N LEU A 27 6.35 -30.32 5.87
CA LEU A 27 5.29 -30.76 4.97
C LEU A 27 4.39 -29.58 4.59
N SER A 28 3.90 -28.84 5.59
CA SER A 28 3.12 -27.62 5.39
C SER A 28 3.11 -26.78 6.67
N ARG A 29 2.88 -25.47 6.57
CA ARG A 29 2.67 -24.58 7.73
C ARG A 29 1.20 -24.42 8.15
N LYS A 30 0.30 -25.15 7.50
CA LYS A 30 -1.14 -25.18 7.80
C LYS A 30 -1.53 -26.59 8.19
N LEU A 31 -2.17 -26.76 9.34
CA LEU A 31 -2.55 -28.07 9.87
C LEU A 31 -3.41 -28.86 8.88
N ALA A 32 -4.44 -28.23 8.30
CA ALA A 32 -5.33 -28.88 7.32
C ALA A 32 -4.57 -29.49 6.12
N HIS A 33 -3.55 -28.80 5.63
CA HIS A 33 -2.72 -29.31 4.53
C HIS A 33 -1.76 -30.40 5.00
N GLN A 34 -1.26 -30.31 6.24
CA GLN A 34 -0.42 -31.37 6.80
C GLN A 34 -1.21 -32.67 6.90
N LEU A 35 -2.42 -32.64 7.49
CA LEU A 35 -3.29 -33.81 7.61
C LEU A 35 -3.60 -34.45 6.26
N LEU A 36 -3.89 -33.64 5.24
CA LEU A 36 -4.11 -34.13 3.87
C LEU A 36 -2.87 -34.81 3.27
N LEU A 37 -1.68 -34.26 3.52
CA LEU A 37 -0.42 -34.83 3.05
C LEU A 37 -0.12 -36.16 3.74
N VAL A 38 -0.34 -36.24 5.06
CA VAL A 38 -0.22 -37.48 5.82
C VAL A 38 -1.14 -38.55 5.24
N GLU A 39 -2.42 -38.23 5.04
CA GLU A 39 -3.38 -39.16 4.45
C GLU A 39 -2.97 -39.62 3.05
N THR A 40 -2.39 -38.71 2.24
CA THR A 40 -1.90 -39.04 0.89
C THR A 40 -0.71 -40.00 0.93
N ILE A 41 0.24 -39.80 1.86
CA ILE A 41 1.42 -40.65 2.04
C ILE A 41 1.01 -42.03 2.54
N GLU A 42 0.11 -42.10 3.53
CA GLU A 42 -0.38 -43.36 4.07
C GLU A 42 -1.20 -44.15 3.04
N LYS A 43 -2.05 -43.48 2.24
CA LYS A 43 -2.78 -44.13 1.13
C LYS A 43 -1.85 -44.68 0.05
N ALA A 44 -0.65 -44.11 -0.11
CA ALA A 44 0.36 -44.63 -1.02
C ALA A 44 1.09 -45.88 -0.47
N GLY A 45 0.76 -46.33 0.75
CA GLY A 45 1.40 -47.48 1.40
C GLY A 45 2.74 -47.16 2.07
N CYS A 46 3.10 -45.88 2.14
CA CYS A 46 4.38 -45.43 2.68
C CYS A 46 4.26 -45.06 4.16
N ARG A 47 5.18 -45.53 5.00
CA ARG A 47 5.21 -45.17 6.44
C ARG A 47 5.82 -43.77 6.61
N LEU A 48 5.08 -42.87 7.25
CA LEU A 48 5.56 -41.53 7.56
C LEU A 48 6.32 -41.53 8.88
N GLU A 49 7.51 -40.93 8.90
CA GLU A 49 8.30 -40.73 10.12
C GLU A 49 8.79 -39.28 10.23
N PHE A 50 8.76 -38.76 11.46
CA PHE A 50 9.35 -37.46 11.79
C PHE A 50 10.59 -37.63 12.66
N VAL A 51 11.62 -36.81 12.41
CA VAL A 51 12.84 -36.82 13.25
C VAL A 51 12.58 -36.16 14.61
N THR A 52 11.73 -35.13 14.65
CA THR A 52 11.45 -34.36 15.88
C THR A 52 10.35 -34.94 16.77
N MET A 53 9.62 -35.97 16.31
CA MET A 53 8.54 -36.57 17.09
C MET A 53 8.19 -37.98 16.62
N GLU A 54 7.63 -38.77 17.51
CA GLU A 54 7.04 -40.06 17.15
C GLU A 54 5.67 -39.83 16.49
N TRP A 55 5.55 -40.26 15.23
CA TRP A 55 4.27 -40.35 14.54
C TRP A 55 3.70 -41.75 14.69
N GLN A 56 2.44 -41.83 15.09
CA GLN A 56 1.69 -43.08 15.11
C GLN A 56 0.46 -42.91 14.23
N ALA A 57 0.28 -43.81 13.26
CA ALA A 57 -0.88 -43.87 12.39
C ALA A 57 -2.12 -44.46 13.10
N THR A 58 -2.29 -44.17 14.40
CA THR A 58 -3.41 -44.58 15.26
C THR A 58 -4.40 -43.42 15.44
N ALA A 59 -5.59 -43.71 15.96
CA ALA A 59 -6.57 -42.67 16.27
C ALA A 59 -6.01 -41.66 17.29
N GLU A 60 -5.28 -42.15 18.28
CA GLU A 60 -4.62 -41.37 19.33
C GLU A 60 -3.47 -40.52 18.75
N GLY A 61 -2.64 -41.08 17.88
CA GLY A 61 -1.54 -40.35 17.24
C GLY A 61 -2.05 -39.22 16.33
N ARG A 62 -3.11 -39.48 15.56
CA ARG A 62 -3.79 -38.46 14.74
C ARG A 62 -4.44 -37.36 15.58
N LEU A 63 -5.04 -37.72 16.72
CA LEU A 63 -5.61 -36.76 17.67
C LEU A 63 -4.52 -35.87 18.28
N PHE A 64 -3.44 -36.48 18.79
CA PHE A 64 -2.32 -35.76 19.40
C PHE A 64 -1.67 -34.77 18.42
N TYR A 65 -1.51 -35.20 17.17
CA TYR A 65 -0.99 -34.35 16.11
C TYR A 65 -1.90 -33.17 15.77
N SER A 66 -3.21 -33.41 15.68
CA SER A 66 -4.20 -32.35 15.45
C SER A 66 -4.23 -31.34 16.60
N LEU A 67 -4.14 -31.83 17.84
CA LEU A 67 -4.05 -31.00 19.04
C LEU A 67 -2.77 -30.15 19.01
N ARG A 68 -1.62 -30.75 18.71
CA ARG A 68 -0.33 -30.05 18.62
C ARG A 68 -0.34 -28.96 17.56
N GLY A 69 -0.88 -29.26 16.37
CA GLY A 69 -1.04 -28.26 15.32
C GLY A 69 -1.95 -27.09 15.75
N SER A 70 -3.03 -27.39 16.46
CA SER A 70 -3.94 -26.37 17.00
C SER A 70 -3.26 -25.50 18.06
N ILE A 71 -2.46 -26.09 18.96
CA ILE A 71 -1.66 -25.36 19.96
C ILE A 71 -0.64 -24.45 19.25
N ALA A 72 0.05 -24.94 18.22
CA ALA A 72 1.02 -24.14 17.48
C ALA A 72 0.37 -22.94 16.75
N GLU A 73 -0.81 -23.14 16.17
CA GLU A 73 -1.59 -22.04 15.58
C GLU A 73 -2.01 -21.01 16.65
N TYR A 74 -2.51 -21.48 17.80
CA TYR A 74 -2.86 -20.63 18.94
C TYR A 74 -1.67 -19.82 19.47
N GLU A 75 -0.51 -20.46 19.67
CA GLU A 75 0.71 -19.79 20.16
C GLU A 75 1.18 -18.70 19.20
N LYS A 76 1.09 -18.96 17.89
CA LYS A 76 1.44 -17.99 16.85
C LYS A 76 0.50 -16.79 16.85
N GLU A 77 -0.80 -17.00 17.06
CA GLU A 77 -1.76 -15.90 17.22
C GLU A 77 -1.49 -15.10 18.50
N LYS A 78 -1.24 -15.79 19.61
CA LYS A 78 -0.86 -15.16 20.88
C LYS A 78 0.44 -14.36 20.76
N PHE A 79 1.44 -14.86 20.04
CA PHE A 79 2.68 -14.14 19.77
C PHE A 79 2.45 -12.88 18.92
N LYS A 80 1.59 -12.97 17.90
CA LYS A 80 1.20 -11.81 17.07
C LYS A 80 0.55 -10.73 17.93
N LEU A 81 -0.40 -11.10 18.79
CA LEU A 81 -1.06 -10.19 19.73
C LEU A 81 -0.05 -9.55 20.69
N ARG A 82 0.77 -10.37 21.35
CA ARG A 82 1.84 -9.86 22.25
C ARG A 82 2.80 -8.90 21.54
N SER A 83 3.20 -9.23 20.31
CA SER A 83 4.07 -8.36 19.51
C SER A 83 3.38 -7.04 19.16
N GLN A 84 2.10 -7.06 18.81
CA GLN A 84 1.31 -5.86 18.54
C GLN A 84 1.18 -4.99 19.78
N PHE A 85 0.83 -5.58 20.93
CA PHE A 85 0.77 -4.88 22.21
C PHE A 85 2.13 -4.32 22.62
N GLY A 86 3.21 -5.07 22.44
CA GLY A 86 4.57 -4.61 22.71
C GLY A 86 4.96 -3.38 21.86
N ARG A 87 4.60 -3.38 20.57
CA ARG A 87 4.80 -2.22 19.68
C ARG A 87 3.97 -1.02 20.11
N LEU A 88 2.71 -1.24 20.48
CA LEU A 88 1.82 -0.19 20.96
C LEU A 88 2.31 0.41 22.28
N ALA A 89 2.73 -0.42 23.23
CA ALA A 89 3.31 0.00 24.50
C ALA A 89 4.63 0.76 24.32
N LYS A 90 5.46 0.35 23.35
CA LYS A 90 6.68 1.08 22.98
C LYS A 90 6.34 2.47 22.41
N ALA A 91 5.36 2.56 21.51
CA ALA A 91 4.88 3.83 20.96
C ALA A 91 4.27 4.75 22.01
N LYS A 92 3.43 4.22 22.92
CA LYS A 92 2.85 4.98 24.04
C LYS A 92 3.90 5.54 25.00
N ARG A 93 5.06 4.89 25.12
CA ARG A 93 6.23 5.39 25.87
C ARG A 93 7.07 6.41 25.11
N GLY A 94 6.64 6.83 23.91
CA GLY A 94 7.36 7.80 23.08
C GLY A 94 8.47 7.20 22.22
N TYR A 95 8.57 5.88 22.09
CA TYR A 95 9.58 5.21 21.27
C TYR A 95 8.97 4.65 19.98
N LEU A 96 9.68 4.82 18.87
CA LEU A 96 9.32 4.25 17.58
C LEU A 96 9.56 2.72 17.58
N PRO A 97 8.50 1.91 17.33
CA PRO A 97 8.61 0.46 17.37
C PRO A 97 9.34 -0.15 16.18
N PHE A 98 9.52 0.61 15.10
CA PHE A 98 10.30 0.24 13.92
C PHE A 98 10.88 1.53 13.32
N ASP A 99 11.77 1.38 12.33
CA ASP A 99 12.33 2.49 11.56
C ASP A 99 11.53 2.71 10.25
N PRO A 100 10.68 3.75 10.16
CA PRO A 100 10.04 4.15 8.91
C PRO A 100 11.00 4.62 7.79
N ARG A 101 12.29 4.80 8.09
CA ARG A 101 13.31 5.37 7.20
C ARG A 101 12.92 6.76 6.70
N THR A 102 12.51 7.62 7.63
CA THR A 102 12.18 9.02 7.32
C THR A 102 13.44 9.77 6.89
N TYR A 103 13.42 10.40 5.71
CA TYR A 103 14.57 11.16 5.20
C TYR A 103 14.89 12.35 6.12
N GLY A 104 16.17 12.64 6.36
CA GLY A 104 16.58 13.70 7.30
C GLY A 104 16.78 13.23 8.74
N TYR A 105 16.47 11.96 9.04
CA TYR A 105 16.64 11.38 10.37
C TYR A 105 17.48 10.10 10.34
N ARG A 106 18.16 9.84 11.46
CA ARG A 106 18.84 8.59 11.79
C ARG A 106 18.06 7.90 12.91
N TYR A 107 17.80 6.61 12.76
CA TYR A 107 17.13 5.81 13.77
C TYR A 107 18.14 5.25 14.78
N CYS A 108 18.03 5.66 16.03
CA CYS A 108 18.88 5.22 17.15
C CYS A 108 17.97 4.67 18.26
N GLU A 109 18.00 3.35 18.45
CA GLU A 109 17.32 2.64 19.56
C GLU A 109 15.83 2.94 19.79
N GLY A 110 15.08 3.30 18.73
CA GLY A 110 13.67 3.67 18.86
C GLY A 110 13.42 5.16 19.01
N LYS A 111 14.43 6.00 18.84
CA LYS A 111 14.30 7.44 18.67
C LYS A 111 14.86 7.85 17.31
N TYR A 112 14.45 9.04 16.86
CA TYR A 112 15.05 9.68 15.71
C TYR A 112 16.01 10.77 16.18
N GLU A 113 17.19 10.77 15.59
CA GLU A 113 18.17 11.85 15.66
C GLU A 113 18.22 12.55 14.31
N ILE A 114 18.52 13.85 14.32
CA ILE A 114 18.61 14.63 13.08
C ILE A 114 19.92 14.28 12.36
N ASP A 115 19.81 13.88 11.10
CA ASP A 115 20.98 13.74 10.21
C ASP A 115 21.15 15.07 9.47
N GLU A 116 22.03 15.93 9.98
CA GLU A 116 22.13 17.32 9.53
C GLU A 116 22.41 17.45 8.02
N SER A 117 23.16 16.49 7.45
CA SER A 117 23.43 16.45 6.00
C SER A 117 22.15 16.32 5.16
N LYS A 118 21.24 15.44 5.57
CA LYS A 118 19.97 15.20 4.88
C LYS A 118 18.90 16.20 5.31
N ALA A 119 18.99 16.71 6.54
CA ALA A 119 18.14 17.78 7.05
C ALA A 119 18.32 19.06 6.24
N ALA A 120 19.56 19.44 5.89
CA ALA A 120 19.83 20.58 5.03
C ALA A 120 19.14 20.46 3.65
N VAL A 121 19.21 19.27 3.03
CA VAL A 121 18.51 18.99 1.76
C VAL A 121 16.99 19.12 1.93
N TYR A 122 16.45 18.66 3.07
CA TYR A 122 15.02 18.80 3.37
C TYR A 122 14.63 20.28 3.56
N ARG A 123 15.37 21.09 4.32
CA ARG A 123 15.07 22.51 4.50
C ARG A 123 15.07 23.25 3.16
N ARG A 124 16.09 23.00 2.32
CA ARG A 124 16.15 23.53 0.95
C ARG A 124 14.98 23.08 0.07
N MET A 125 14.50 21.84 0.26
CA MET A 125 13.30 21.33 -0.42
C MET A 125 12.05 22.10 -0.01
N VAL A 126 11.92 22.45 1.27
CA VAL A 126 10.83 23.27 1.82
C VAL A 126 10.90 24.68 1.27
N ASP A 127 12.06 25.33 1.27
CA ASP A 127 12.25 26.69 0.75
C ASP A 127 11.82 26.79 -0.73
N MET A 128 12.29 25.85 -1.56
CA MET A 128 11.89 25.78 -2.96
C MET A 128 10.39 25.51 -3.13
N ALA A 129 9.80 24.71 -2.23
CA ALA A 129 8.37 24.45 -2.25
C ALA A 129 7.57 25.68 -1.83
N LEU A 130 8.04 26.50 -0.89
CA LEU A 130 7.40 27.76 -0.51
C LEU A 130 7.59 28.83 -1.59
N SER A 131 8.74 28.86 -2.26
CA SER A 131 9.08 29.81 -3.33
C SER A 131 8.31 29.61 -4.65
N GLY A 132 7.43 28.61 -4.76
CA GLY A 132 6.63 28.38 -5.96
C GLY A 132 6.92 27.09 -6.72
N LYS A 133 8.08 26.44 -6.51
CA LYS A 133 8.48 25.28 -7.34
C LYS A 133 7.58 24.05 -7.09
N SER A 134 7.28 23.33 -8.16
CA SER A 134 6.54 22.06 -8.10
C SER A 134 7.41 20.91 -7.62
N CYS A 135 6.80 19.85 -7.09
CA CYS A 135 7.55 18.64 -6.69
C CYS A 135 8.33 18.00 -7.86
N SER A 136 7.92 18.24 -9.12
CA SER A 136 8.65 17.74 -10.30
C SER A 136 9.91 18.58 -10.55
N GLU A 137 9.79 19.91 -10.48
CA GLU A 137 10.91 20.83 -10.66
C GLU A 137 11.95 20.64 -9.55
N ILE A 138 11.50 20.50 -8.30
CA ILE A 138 12.39 20.22 -7.16
C ILE A 138 13.17 18.91 -7.39
N ALA A 139 12.50 17.86 -7.85
CA ALA A 139 13.18 16.60 -8.17
C ALA A 139 14.18 16.76 -9.33
N ALA A 140 13.83 17.55 -10.35
CA ALA A 140 14.73 17.83 -11.47
C ALA A 140 15.99 18.60 -11.03
N VAL A 141 15.83 19.62 -10.18
CA VAL A 141 16.95 20.39 -9.62
C VAL A 141 17.89 19.48 -8.84
N PHE A 142 17.38 18.67 -7.91
CA PHE A 142 18.23 17.77 -7.12
C PHE A 142 18.92 16.69 -7.95
N ASN A 143 18.27 16.21 -9.02
CA ASN A 143 18.91 15.27 -9.94
C ASN A 143 20.01 15.93 -10.78
N ALA A 144 19.81 17.17 -11.23
CA ALA A 144 20.80 17.92 -11.98
C ALA A 144 22.05 18.23 -11.13
N GLU A 145 21.85 18.43 -9.82
CA GLU A 145 22.92 18.66 -8.85
C GLU A 145 23.59 17.37 -8.35
N GLY A 146 23.12 16.20 -8.78
CA GLY A 146 23.68 14.91 -8.36
C GLY A 146 23.39 14.52 -6.92
N ILE A 147 22.39 15.13 -6.27
CA ILE A 147 22.02 14.80 -4.87
C ILE A 147 21.30 13.44 -4.85
N PRO A 148 21.82 12.41 -4.13
CA PRO A 148 21.19 11.11 -4.08
C PRO A 148 19.88 11.16 -3.29
N GLY A 149 18.86 10.48 -3.81
CA GLY A 149 17.58 10.30 -3.15
C GLY A 149 17.67 9.34 -1.95
N PRO A 150 16.55 9.14 -1.21
CA PRO A 150 16.55 8.38 0.05
C PRO A 150 17.05 6.92 -0.04
N LYS A 151 17.04 6.31 -1.22
CA LYS A 151 17.52 4.94 -1.47
C LYS A 151 18.85 4.89 -2.23
N GLY A 152 19.52 6.03 -2.42
CA GLY A 152 20.70 6.14 -3.30
C GLY A 152 20.38 6.20 -4.80
N ASP A 153 19.10 6.31 -5.17
CA ASP A 153 18.64 6.50 -6.56
C ASP A 153 18.25 7.97 -6.80
N ARG A 154 17.87 8.33 -8.02
CA ARG A 154 17.37 9.66 -8.38
C ARG A 154 16.12 10.08 -7.60
N TRP A 155 15.90 11.39 -7.54
CA TRP A 155 14.68 11.99 -7.02
C TRP A 155 13.52 11.82 -8.00
N TYR A 156 12.39 11.33 -7.48
CA TYR A 156 11.12 11.26 -8.19
C TYR A 156 10.12 12.24 -7.59
N ARG A 157 9.25 12.81 -8.44
CA ARG A 157 8.13 13.68 -8.02
C ARG A 157 7.32 13.08 -6.86
N GLN A 158 7.02 11.77 -6.93
CA GLN A 158 6.24 11.08 -5.89
C GLN A 158 6.99 10.99 -4.56
N THR A 159 8.31 10.80 -4.60
CA THR A 159 9.18 10.75 -3.42
C THR A 159 9.20 12.10 -2.71
N VAL A 160 9.44 13.19 -3.46
CA VAL A 160 9.40 14.57 -2.94
C VAL A 160 8.04 14.88 -2.32
N ARG A 161 6.95 14.57 -3.02
CA ARG A 161 5.58 14.79 -2.52
C ARG A 161 5.30 14.01 -1.24
N ARG A 162 5.79 12.77 -1.12
CA ARG A 162 5.59 11.94 0.08
C ARG A 162 6.35 12.52 1.27
N ILE A 163 7.56 13.01 1.04
CA ILE A 163 8.41 13.64 2.06
C ILE A 163 7.75 14.93 2.56
N LEU A 164 7.41 15.86 1.66
CA LEU A 164 6.78 17.14 2.03
C LEU A 164 5.39 17.01 2.69
N LYS A 165 4.77 15.83 2.70
CA LYS A 165 3.48 15.56 3.34
C LYS A 165 3.58 14.77 4.64
N ASN A 166 4.76 14.28 4.99
CA ASN A 166 4.95 13.47 6.18
C ASN A 166 4.91 14.32 7.47
N PRO A 167 3.95 14.11 8.39
CA PRO A 167 3.84 14.89 9.62
C PRO A 167 5.05 14.72 10.57
N ALA A 168 5.95 13.76 10.34
CA ALA A 168 7.18 13.62 11.11
C ALA A 168 8.00 14.92 11.17
N TYR A 169 8.00 15.72 10.10
CA TYR A 169 8.81 16.93 10.00
C TYR A 169 8.32 18.08 10.90
N LYS A 170 7.03 18.09 11.29
CA LYS A 170 6.48 19.01 12.31
C LYS A 170 6.61 18.47 13.75
N GLY A 171 7.32 17.35 13.92
CA GLY A 171 7.58 16.75 15.22
C GLY A 171 6.59 15.68 15.68
N THR A 172 5.68 15.22 14.82
CA THR A 172 4.69 14.18 15.20
C THR A 172 4.65 13.04 14.19
N LEU A 173 5.02 11.83 14.63
CA LEU A 173 4.88 10.62 13.83
C LEU A 173 3.77 9.73 14.38
N TYR A 174 2.80 9.40 13.54
CA TYR A 174 1.70 8.51 13.91
C TYR A 174 2.05 7.05 13.66
N VAL A 175 1.94 6.24 14.71
CA VAL A 175 2.07 4.79 14.69
C VAL A 175 0.67 4.18 14.79
N HIS A 176 0.52 2.93 14.35
CA HIS A 176 -0.74 2.18 14.41
C HIS A 176 -1.83 2.70 13.44
N MET A 177 -1.49 3.51 12.45
CA MET A 177 -2.45 4.06 11.48
C MET A 177 -3.05 3.01 10.52
N TYR A 178 -2.32 1.93 10.23
CA TYR A 178 -2.72 0.98 9.20
C TYR A 178 -3.16 -0.35 9.80
N ASP A 179 -4.32 -0.81 9.36
CA ASP A 179 -4.73 -2.18 9.53
C ASP A 179 -4.37 -3.01 8.28
N THR A 180 -3.78 -4.17 8.54
CA THR A 180 -3.29 -5.10 7.50
C THR A 180 -3.95 -6.47 7.59
N GLU A 181 -5.05 -6.57 8.33
CA GLU A 181 -5.87 -7.78 8.34
C GLU A 181 -6.33 -8.16 6.93
N GLY A 182 -6.34 -9.47 6.65
CA GLY A 182 -6.69 -10.00 5.33
C GLY A 182 -5.63 -9.80 4.23
N HIS A 183 -4.60 -8.95 4.42
CA HIS A 183 -3.59 -8.69 3.38
C HIS A 183 -2.85 -9.94 2.92
N LYS A 184 -2.47 -10.81 3.87
CA LYS A 184 -1.81 -12.07 3.56
C LYS A 184 -2.72 -12.98 2.73
N ALA A 185 -4.01 -13.03 3.05
CA ALA A 185 -4.97 -13.84 2.31
C ALA A 185 -5.18 -13.31 0.87
N ILE A 186 -5.32 -11.99 0.71
CA ILE A 186 -5.47 -11.35 -0.61
C ILE A 186 -4.24 -11.57 -1.48
N ARG A 187 -3.03 -11.35 -0.92
CA ARG A 187 -1.77 -11.58 -1.66
C ARG A 187 -1.56 -13.04 -2.04
N GLN A 188 -1.95 -13.98 -1.19
CA GLN A 188 -1.91 -15.41 -1.51
C GLN A 188 -2.84 -15.80 -2.66
N ARG A 189 -3.91 -15.03 -2.90
CA ARG A 189 -4.81 -15.19 -4.04
C ARG A 189 -4.37 -14.39 -5.27
N GLY A 190 -3.15 -13.84 -5.27
CA GLY A 190 -2.64 -13.01 -6.37
C GLY A 190 -3.22 -11.59 -6.43
N GLY A 191 -3.99 -11.18 -5.42
CA GLY A 191 -4.58 -9.85 -5.35
C GLY A 191 -3.63 -8.78 -4.79
N SER A 192 -3.89 -7.53 -5.17
CA SER A 192 -3.26 -6.36 -4.54
C SER A 192 -4.11 -5.90 -3.36
N ALA A 193 -3.52 -5.83 -2.17
CA ALA A 193 -4.16 -5.33 -0.95
C ALA A 193 -3.55 -4.00 -0.52
N SER A 194 -4.38 -2.97 -0.40
CA SER A 194 -4.02 -1.70 0.20
C SER A 194 -4.40 -1.69 1.68
N PRO A 195 -3.53 -1.19 2.58
CA PRO A 195 -3.85 -1.09 4.01
C PRO A 195 -5.09 -0.24 4.24
N ARG A 196 -5.98 -0.71 5.12
CA ARG A 196 -7.08 0.11 5.62
C ARG A 196 -6.51 1.08 6.65
N ILE A 197 -6.95 2.33 6.59
CA ILE A 197 -6.56 3.35 7.56
C ILE A 197 -7.52 3.22 8.74
N ARG A 198 -6.98 3.10 9.96
CA ARG A 198 -7.74 3.09 11.22
C ARG A 198 -8.31 4.48 11.52
N PRO A 199 -9.40 4.60 12.30
CA PRO A 199 -9.86 5.90 12.78
C PRO A 199 -8.74 6.62 13.53
N GLN A 200 -8.76 7.95 13.51
CA GLN A 200 -7.66 8.77 14.04
C GLN A 200 -7.47 8.63 15.56
N GLU A 201 -8.52 8.24 16.29
CA GLU A 201 -8.50 7.95 17.73
C GLU A 201 -7.57 6.79 18.11
N ASP A 202 -7.39 5.81 17.20
CA ASP A 202 -6.49 4.67 17.41
C ASP A 202 -5.02 5.00 17.13
N TRP A 203 -4.74 6.19 16.60
CA TRP A 203 -3.38 6.56 16.18
C TRP A 203 -2.57 6.96 17.40
N VAL A 204 -1.41 6.35 17.55
CA VAL A 204 -0.48 6.71 18.62
C VAL A 204 0.51 7.74 18.07
N ALA A 205 0.40 8.97 18.57
CA ALA A 205 1.35 10.04 18.27
C ALA A 205 2.65 9.82 19.04
N VAL A 206 3.76 9.76 18.33
CA VAL A 206 5.11 9.71 18.89
C VAL A 206 5.82 11.03 18.56
N SER A 207 6.34 11.68 19.59
CA SER A 207 7.11 12.92 19.45
C SER A 207 8.45 12.62 18.80
N VAL A 208 8.80 13.37 17.77
CA VAL A 208 10.08 13.27 17.05
C VAL A 208 10.69 14.67 16.91
N PRO A 209 12.02 14.82 16.81
CA PRO A 209 12.62 16.14 16.66
C PRO A 209 12.08 16.85 15.41
N PRO A 210 11.46 18.04 15.53
CA PRO A 210 10.96 18.77 14.38
C PRO A 210 12.12 19.32 13.54
N LEU A 211 11.95 19.30 12.21
CA LEU A 211 12.89 19.96 11.29
C LEU A 211 12.39 21.34 10.83
N ILE A 212 11.09 21.59 10.94
CA ILE A 212 10.43 22.86 10.66
C ILE A 212 9.37 23.13 11.72
N SER A 213 8.99 24.40 11.88
CA SER A 213 7.93 24.80 12.80
C SER A 213 6.55 24.33 12.34
N LEU A 214 5.57 24.31 13.26
CA LEU A 214 4.19 23.97 12.92
C LEU A 214 3.60 24.96 11.90
N GLU A 215 3.91 26.24 12.05
CA GLU A 215 3.43 27.31 11.16
C GLU A 215 3.99 27.16 9.75
N GLU A 216 5.30 26.92 9.61
CA GLU A 216 5.95 26.66 8.32
C GLU A 216 5.37 25.41 7.65
N TRP A 217 5.07 24.38 8.44
CA TRP A 217 4.43 23.16 7.93
C TRP A 217 3.04 23.42 7.37
N GLU A 218 2.23 24.22 8.07
CA GLU A 218 0.89 24.57 7.62
C GLU A 218 0.92 25.40 6.34
N LEU A 219 1.80 26.39 6.25
CA LEU A 219 2.02 27.18 5.04
C LEU A 219 2.45 26.29 3.86
N LEU A 220 3.37 25.35 4.11
CA LEU A 220 3.80 24.37 3.10
C LEU A 220 2.63 23.51 2.60
N GLN A 221 1.79 22.98 3.50
CA GLN A 221 0.63 22.17 3.11
C GLN A 221 -0.38 23.00 2.30
N GLN A 222 -0.64 24.24 2.71
CA GLN A 222 -1.52 25.16 1.98
C GLN A 222 -0.98 25.44 0.58
N ALA A 223 0.31 25.73 0.43
CA ALA A 223 0.95 25.94 -0.87
C ALA A 223 0.82 24.71 -1.79
N ILE A 224 1.01 23.50 -1.24
CA ILE A 224 0.86 22.24 -1.99
C ILE A 224 -0.59 22.01 -2.43
N ILE A 225 -1.57 22.32 -1.57
CA ILE A 225 -3.01 22.18 -1.88
C ILE A 225 -3.45 23.20 -2.93
N ALA A 226 -3.04 24.47 -2.80
CA ALA A 226 -3.36 25.53 -3.75
C ALA A 226 -2.88 25.18 -5.17
N ARG A 227 -1.67 24.63 -5.30
CA ARG A 227 -1.14 24.14 -6.60
C ARG A 227 -1.95 23.00 -7.19
N ARG A 228 -2.55 22.13 -6.36
CA ARG A 228 -3.42 21.05 -6.88
C ARG A 228 -4.67 21.61 -7.56
N ARG A 229 -5.15 22.78 -7.14
CA ARG A 229 -6.31 23.45 -7.74
C ARG A 229 -5.94 24.24 -9.00
N GLY A 230 -4.76 24.87 -9.02
CA GLY A 230 -4.28 25.65 -10.17
C GLY A 230 -3.65 24.82 -11.30
N ASN A 231 -3.11 23.63 -10.99
CA ASN A 231 -2.36 22.84 -11.95
C ASN A 231 -3.20 21.73 -12.60
N GLN A 232 -4.24 22.15 -13.34
CA GLN A 232 -4.75 21.40 -14.52
C GLN A 232 -3.84 21.63 -15.75
N GLY A 233 -2.60 22.09 -15.53
CA GLY A 233 -1.62 22.42 -16.57
C GLY A 233 -0.90 21.18 -17.09
N GLY A 234 -1.64 20.31 -17.78
CA GLY A 234 -1.08 19.25 -18.60
C GLY A 234 -1.34 19.55 -20.07
N LYS A 235 -0.39 20.26 -20.70
CA LYS A 235 -0.39 20.77 -22.09
C LYS A 235 -1.39 21.89 -22.37
N THR A 236 -0.86 22.93 -23.01
CA THR A 236 -1.48 24.19 -23.43
C THR A 236 -2.51 24.00 -24.53
N TYR A 237 -3.48 23.12 -24.33
CA TYR A 237 -4.71 23.15 -25.10
C TYR A 237 -5.70 23.97 -24.29
N TYR A 238 -5.93 25.20 -24.75
CA TYR A 238 -7.00 26.03 -24.20
C TYR A 238 -8.33 25.36 -24.54
N TYR A 239 -8.95 24.75 -23.53
CA TYR A 239 -10.31 24.23 -23.63
C TYR A 239 -11.22 25.26 -22.95
N PRO A 240 -11.94 26.12 -23.70
CA PRO A 240 -12.75 27.20 -23.14
C PRO A 240 -13.83 26.73 -22.14
N LEU A 241 -14.15 25.44 -22.20
CA LEU A 241 -15.21 24.78 -21.46
C LEU A 241 -14.67 23.89 -20.31
N SER A 242 -13.36 23.90 -20.04
CA SER A 242 -12.78 23.14 -18.92
C SER A 242 -13.34 23.64 -17.59
N GLY A 243 -13.84 22.73 -16.76
CA GLY A 243 -14.43 23.04 -15.45
C GLY A 243 -15.84 23.66 -15.50
N LEU A 244 -16.42 23.87 -16.69
CA LEU A 244 -17.80 24.36 -16.88
C LEU A 244 -18.78 23.27 -17.31
N VAL A 245 -18.30 22.20 -17.95
CA VAL A 245 -19.17 21.17 -18.53
C VAL A 245 -19.11 19.88 -17.73
N TYR A 246 -20.30 19.34 -17.47
CA TYR A 246 -20.52 18.12 -16.72
C TYR A 246 -21.32 17.15 -17.58
N CYS A 247 -21.09 15.86 -17.42
CA CYS A 247 -21.89 14.84 -18.08
C CYS A 247 -23.31 14.85 -17.49
N GLY A 248 -24.32 15.05 -18.34
CA GLY A 248 -25.73 15.07 -17.91
C GLY A 248 -26.25 13.74 -17.35
N LEU A 249 -25.54 12.64 -17.58
CA LEU A 249 -25.92 11.30 -17.12
C LEU A 249 -25.17 10.85 -15.86
N SER A 250 -23.90 11.25 -15.69
CA SER A 250 -23.07 10.81 -14.55
C SER A 250 -22.73 11.92 -13.55
N GLY A 251 -23.02 13.18 -13.87
CA GLY A 251 -22.63 14.35 -13.07
C GLY A 251 -21.13 14.61 -13.01
N GLY A 252 -20.31 13.77 -13.66
CA GLY A 252 -18.85 13.91 -13.69
C GLY A 252 -18.41 15.13 -14.50
N SER A 253 -17.38 15.84 -14.04
CA SER A 253 -16.74 16.92 -14.79
C SER A 253 -16.12 16.34 -16.08
N MET A 254 -16.36 16.99 -17.22
CA MET A 254 -15.71 16.62 -18.48
C MET A 254 -14.34 17.30 -18.59
N CYS A 255 -13.35 16.61 -19.16
CA CYS A 255 -12.05 17.17 -19.52
C CYS A 255 -11.85 17.15 -21.05
N GLY A 256 -10.90 17.94 -21.57
CA GLY A 256 -10.50 17.90 -22.98
C GLY A 256 -9.41 16.85 -23.20
N SER A 257 -9.44 16.15 -24.34
CA SER A 257 -8.37 15.22 -24.72
C SER A 257 -7.94 15.41 -26.17
N TYR A 258 -6.65 15.19 -26.41
CA TYR A 258 -6.05 15.33 -27.72
C TYR A 258 -5.66 13.94 -28.25
N GLY A 259 -6.44 13.43 -29.20
CA GLY A 259 -6.16 12.17 -29.91
C GLY A 259 -5.54 12.41 -31.28
N LYS A 260 -4.94 11.37 -31.89
CA LYS A 260 -4.30 11.42 -33.23
C LYS A 260 -5.25 11.76 -34.40
N GLY A 261 -6.55 11.99 -34.15
CA GLY A 261 -7.57 12.31 -35.17
C GLY A 261 -8.22 13.69 -35.03
N GLY A 262 -7.75 14.56 -34.14
CA GLY A 262 -8.32 15.90 -33.92
C GLY A 262 -8.75 16.18 -32.48
N ARG A 263 -9.41 17.33 -32.27
CA ARG A 263 -9.84 17.83 -30.95
C ARG A 263 -11.16 17.16 -30.54
N GLU A 264 -11.14 16.35 -29.48
CA GLU A 264 -12.34 15.73 -28.90
C GLU A 264 -12.45 16.04 -27.40
N MET A 265 -13.67 16.23 -26.87
CA MET A 265 -13.86 16.30 -25.41
C MET A 265 -13.94 14.89 -24.83
N SER A 266 -13.13 14.60 -23.80
CA SER A 266 -13.13 13.33 -23.07
C SER A 266 -13.32 13.52 -21.55
N SER A 267 -14.44 13.15 -20.92
CA SER A 267 -14.50 12.79 -19.49
C SER A 267 -13.42 11.77 -19.05
N ASP A 268 -13.02 11.88 -17.78
CA ASP A 268 -11.82 11.29 -17.20
C ASP A 268 -11.95 9.77 -16.98
N THR A 269 -12.03 8.97 -18.05
CA THR A 269 -11.88 7.51 -17.99
C THR A 269 -11.32 6.89 -19.27
N THR A 270 -10.50 5.86 -19.07
CA THR A 270 -9.60 5.22 -20.04
C THR A 270 -10.32 4.71 -21.28
N SER A 271 -9.77 5.02 -22.46
CA SER A 271 -10.26 4.62 -23.78
C SER A 271 -10.12 3.10 -24.01
N VAL A 272 -11.20 2.45 -24.40
CA VAL A 272 -11.20 1.11 -25.04
C VAL A 272 -12.00 1.23 -26.34
N PRO A 273 -11.51 0.75 -27.49
CA PRO A 273 -12.23 0.88 -28.76
C PRO A 273 -13.33 -0.18 -28.92
N GLY A 274 -14.56 0.26 -29.18
CA GLY A 274 -15.72 -0.56 -29.54
C GLY A 274 -16.93 0.31 -29.90
N PRO A 275 -17.91 -0.18 -30.69
CA PRO A 275 -19.08 0.57 -31.10
C PRO A 275 -20.12 0.55 -29.96
N GLY A 276 -20.15 1.63 -29.19
CA GLY A 276 -21.01 1.82 -28.02
C GLY A 276 -20.49 2.99 -27.20
N CYS A 277 -21.36 3.62 -26.39
CA CYS A 277 -21.03 4.80 -25.57
C CYS A 277 -19.63 4.66 -24.93
N ARG A 278 -18.67 5.46 -25.40
CA ARG A 278 -17.22 5.36 -25.15
C ARG A 278 -16.81 5.80 -23.74
N TRP A 279 -17.79 5.87 -22.83
CA TRP A 279 -17.71 6.64 -21.59
C TRP A 279 -17.99 5.76 -20.39
N ARG A 280 -16.91 5.33 -19.70
CA ARG A 280 -17.02 4.35 -18.62
C ARG A 280 -16.35 4.86 -17.33
N PRO A 281 -17.09 5.43 -16.38
CA PRO A 281 -16.60 5.55 -15.00
C PRO A 281 -16.16 4.16 -14.48
N LYS A 282 -15.04 4.08 -13.74
CA LYS A 282 -14.63 2.83 -13.09
C LYS A 282 -15.77 2.32 -12.20
N GLY A 283 -16.43 1.22 -12.59
CA GLY A 283 -17.43 0.52 -11.79
C GLY A 283 -18.88 0.55 -12.29
N ALA A 284 -19.21 1.26 -13.38
CA ALA A 284 -20.59 1.32 -13.90
C ALA A 284 -20.88 0.26 -14.99
N SER A 285 -22.13 -0.21 -15.05
CA SER A 285 -22.70 -1.04 -16.14
C SER A 285 -22.84 -0.21 -17.44
N ARG A 286 -22.86 -0.89 -18.61
CA ARG A 286 -22.88 -0.25 -19.94
C ARG A 286 -24.08 0.70 -20.08
N CYS A 287 -23.80 1.94 -20.48
CA CYS A 287 -24.83 2.88 -20.94
C CYS A 287 -25.22 2.51 -22.39
N SER A 288 -26.50 2.24 -22.62
CA SER A 288 -27.06 1.67 -23.85
C SER A 288 -27.47 2.71 -24.92
N VAL A 289 -27.11 3.98 -24.76
CA VAL A 289 -27.61 5.07 -25.64
C VAL A 289 -26.61 5.43 -26.75
N PRO A 290 -27.06 5.59 -28.02
CA PRO A 290 -26.21 6.05 -29.13
C PRO A 290 -25.65 7.47 -28.92
N ALA A 291 -24.54 7.77 -29.60
CA ALA A 291 -23.73 8.97 -29.41
C ALA A 291 -24.34 10.27 -30.01
N THR A 292 -25.51 10.69 -29.55
CA THR A 292 -26.17 11.94 -29.99
C THR A 292 -26.60 12.87 -28.85
N GLY A 293 -26.09 12.67 -27.63
CA GLY A 293 -26.46 13.46 -26.45
C GLY A 293 -25.91 14.90 -26.46
N THR A 294 -26.81 15.88 -26.44
CA THR A 294 -26.51 17.32 -26.29
C THR A 294 -25.94 17.65 -24.91
N ALA A 295 -24.83 18.40 -24.88
CA ALA A 295 -24.23 18.92 -23.66
C ALA A 295 -25.11 20.03 -23.06
N ARG A 296 -25.42 19.97 -21.75
CA ARG A 296 -26.08 21.06 -21.03
C ARG A 296 -25.04 21.98 -20.38
N THR A 297 -25.14 23.28 -20.61
CA THR A 297 -24.40 24.32 -19.87
C THR A 297 -25.10 24.58 -18.55
N GLY A 298 -24.50 24.16 -17.43
CA GLY A 298 -25.07 24.37 -16.10
C GLY A 298 -24.78 25.79 -15.58
N SER A 299 -25.80 26.63 -15.44
CA SER A 299 -25.70 27.85 -14.63
C SER A 299 -25.61 27.44 -13.15
N LYS A 300 -24.48 27.70 -12.50
CA LYS A 300 -24.40 27.63 -11.03
C LYS A 300 -25.24 28.77 -10.47
N LYS A 301 -26.40 28.45 -9.88
CA LYS A 301 -27.06 29.35 -8.91
C LYS A 301 -26.03 29.66 -7.82
N ARG A 302 -25.54 30.90 -7.79
CA ARG A 302 -24.82 31.47 -6.66
C ARG A 302 -25.81 31.50 -5.49
N TYR A 303 -25.64 30.63 -4.51
CA TYR A 303 -26.25 30.86 -3.21
C TYR A 303 -25.55 32.08 -2.62
N GLY A 304 -26.30 33.19 -2.55
CA GLY A 304 -25.85 34.44 -1.95
C GLY A 304 -25.56 34.24 -0.47
N ARG A 305 -24.44 34.80 -0.03
CA ARG A 305 -24.23 35.17 1.37
C ARG A 305 -25.22 36.29 1.71
N ARG A 306 -26.05 36.08 2.72
CA ARG A 306 -26.33 37.09 3.74
C ARG A 306 -25.78 36.54 5.05
#